data_AF-A0A839ZU17-F1
#
_entry.id   AF-A0A839ZU17-F1
#
_cell.length_a   1.000
_cell.length_b   1.000
_cell.length_c   1.000
_cell.angle_alpha   90.00
_cell.angle_beta   90.00
_cell.angle_gamma   90.00
#
_symmetry.space_group_name_H-M   'P 1'
#
loop_
_entity.id
_entity.type
_entity.pdbx_description
1 polymer ?
#
loop_
_entity_poly.entity_id
_entity_poly.type
_entity_poly.pdbx_seq_one_letter_code
_entity_poly.pdbx_strand_id
1 'polypeptide(L)'
;MSEAASEVRARAWATRRQKYGQRGHAGSYARFRPELVEQRALRLVVRLHQEGTLSEGQCCKALGLDRVEFRTICDAPAQPPGAEP
;
A
#
# COMPACT_ATOMS: atom_id res chain seq x y z
N MET A 1 -30.08 24.11 2.19
CA MET A 1 -30.15 23.60 0.81
C MET A 1 -28.97 22.67 0.61
N SER A 2 -29.22 21.40 0.28
CA SER A 2 -28.14 20.43 0.06
C SER A 2 -27.44 20.76 -1.24
N GLU A 3 -26.17 21.12 -1.15
CA GLU A 3 -25.33 21.39 -2.32
C GLU A 3 -25.19 20.10 -3.14
N ALA A 4 -25.33 20.19 -4.47
CA ALA A 4 -25.26 19.00 -5.31
C ALA A 4 -23.83 18.45 -5.30
N ALA A 5 -23.67 17.12 -5.30
CA ALA A 5 -22.34 16.48 -5.28
C ALA A 5 -21.43 16.89 -6.46
N SER A 6 -22.00 17.45 -7.54
CA SER A 6 -21.25 18.06 -8.65
C SER A 6 -20.57 19.38 -8.26
N GLU A 7 -21.28 20.24 -7.53
CA GLU A 7 -20.81 21.56 -7.10
C GLU A 7 -19.69 21.44 -6.05
N VAL A 8 -19.83 20.50 -5.12
CA VAL A 8 -18.80 20.16 -4.13
C VAL A 8 -17.52 19.69 -4.82
N ARG A 9 -17.63 18.84 -5.85
CA ARG A 9 -16.48 18.36 -6.63
C ARG A 9 -15.82 19.49 -7.42
N ALA A 10 -16.61 20.35 -8.05
CA ALA A 10 -16.11 21.51 -8.78
C ALA A 10 -15.32 22.45 -7.87
N ARG A 11 -15.84 22.75 -6.67
CA ARG A 11 -15.16 23.58 -5.66
C ARG A 11 -13.86 22.93 -5.18
N ALA A 12 -13.89 21.64 -4.85
CA ALA A 12 -12.70 20.91 -4.43
C ALA A 12 -11.61 20.88 -5.51
N TRP A 13 -11.99 20.77 -6.78
CA TRP A 13 -11.06 20.87 -7.93
C TRP A 13 -10.46 22.26 -8.07
N ALA A 14 -11.26 23.32 -7.94
CA ALA A 14 -10.78 24.71 -7.97
C ALA A 14 -9.79 24.98 -6.84
N THR A 15 -10.10 24.57 -5.60
CA THR A 15 -9.20 24.69 -4.45
C THR A 15 -7.89 23.92 -4.67
N ARG A 16 -7.93 22.71 -5.23
CA ARG A 16 -6.71 21.93 -5.53
C ARG A 16 -5.82 22.61 -6.58
N ARG A 17 -6.40 23.19 -7.63
CA ARG A 17 -5.63 23.93 -8.65
C ARG A 17 -5.04 25.22 -8.10
N GLN A 18 -5.79 25.93 -7.27
CA GLN A 18 -5.28 27.11 -6.58
C GLN A 18 -4.11 26.77 -5.66
N LYS A 19 -4.19 25.65 -4.93
CA LYS A 19 -3.16 25.23 -3.97
C LYS A 19 -1.92 24.59 -4.61
N TYR A 20 -2.09 23.83 -5.70
CA TYR A 20 -1.03 22.98 -6.26
C TYR A 20 -0.69 23.31 -7.74
N GLY A 21 -1.24 24.39 -8.29
CA GLY A 21 -1.06 24.78 -9.69
C GLY A 21 -1.88 23.94 -10.68
N GLN A 22 -1.74 24.25 -11.97
CA GLN A 22 -2.53 23.66 -13.05
C GLN A 22 -2.38 22.13 -13.17
N ARG A 23 -1.18 21.59 -12.85
CA ARG A 23 -0.87 20.16 -12.85
C ARG A 23 -1.24 19.43 -11.55
N GLY A 24 -1.59 20.13 -10.48
CA GLY A 24 -1.77 19.52 -9.17
C GLY A 24 -0.43 19.14 -8.49
N HIS A 25 -0.51 18.43 -7.36
CA HIS A 25 0.65 18.09 -6.55
C HIS A 25 1.53 17.03 -7.27
N ALA A 26 2.49 17.49 -8.07
CA ALA A 26 3.43 16.60 -8.77
C ALA A 26 4.28 15.73 -7.81
N GLY A 27 4.43 16.15 -6.55
CA GLY A 27 5.30 15.48 -5.58
C GLY A 27 4.72 14.34 -4.74
N SER A 28 3.41 14.02 -4.80
CA SER A 28 2.83 13.08 -3.82
C SER A 28 3.07 11.60 -4.13
N TYR A 29 3.36 11.25 -5.39
CA TYR A 29 3.59 9.86 -5.83
C TYR A 29 5.06 9.54 -6.14
N ALA A 30 5.98 10.48 -5.92
CA ALA A 30 7.42 10.30 -6.17
C ALA A 30 8.12 9.27 -5.24
N ARG A 31 7.36 8.48 -4.48
CA ARG A 31 7.82 7.40 -3.59
C ARG A 31 7.52 6.00 -4.12
N PHE A 32 6.97 5.90 -5.33
CA PHE A 32 6.78 4.62 -6.00
C PHE A 32 8.15 4.07 -6.43
N ARG A 33 8.49 2.91 -5.88
CA ARG A 33 9.70 2.15 -6.16
C ARG A 33 9.21 0.79 -6.67
N PRO A 34 9.05 0.60 -8.00
CA PRO A 34 8.51 -0.64 -8.56
C PRO A 34 9.25 -1.88 -8.06
N GLU A 35 10.57 -1.76 -7.89
CA GLU A 35 11.47 -2.80 -7.37
C GLU A 35 11.13 -3.24 -5.93
N LEU A 36 10.39 -2.43 -5.16
CA LEU A 36 10.00 -2.75 -3.78
C LEU A 36 8.55 -3.22 -3.66
N VAL A 37 7.77 -3.27 -4.75
CA VAL A 37 6.32 -3.55 -4.68
C VAL A 37 6.06 -4.94 -4.13
N GLU A 38 6.75 -5.95 -4.65
CA GLU A 38 6.60 -7.34 -4.22
C GLU A 38 7.00 -7.51 -2.75
N GLN A 39 8.15 -6.96 -2.36
CA GLN A 39 8.63 -7.02 -0.98
C GLN A 39 7.67 -6.32 0.00
N ARG A 40 7.09 -5.17 -0.40
CA ARG A 40 6.10 -4.44 0.40
C ARG A 40 4.77 -5.20 0.49
N ALA A 41 4.32 -5.79 -0.61
CA ALA A 41 3.11 -6.63 -0.63
C ALA A 41 3.28 -7.84 0.30
N LEU A 42 4.42 -8.52 0.24
CA LEU A 42 4.73 -9.64 1.13
C LEU A 42 4.71 -9.21 2.61
N ARG A 43 5.40 -8.12 2.95
CA ARG A 43 5.43 -7.57 4.32
C ARG A 43 4.03 -7.19 4.81
N LEU A 44 3.18 -6.64 3.94
CA LEU A 44 1.81 -6.31 4.27
C LEU A 44 1.00 -7.57 4.60
N VAL A 45 1.12 -8.63 3.79
CA VAL A 45 0.42 -9.90 4.03
C VAL A 45 0.87 -10.54 5.35
N VAL A 46 2.18 -10.60 5.60
CA VAL A 46 2.73 -11.12 6.87
C VAL A 46 2.19 -10.34 8.06
N ARG A 47 2.15 -9.00 7.98
CA ARG A 47 1.62 -8.16 9.05
C ARG A 47 0.13 -8.40 9.30
N LEU A 48 -0.69 -8.50 8.25
CA LEU A 48 -2.11 -8.81 8.37
C LEU A 48 -2.36 -10.19 8.99
N HIS A 49 -1.47 -11.15 8.73
CA HIS A 49 -1.50 -12.44 9.39
C HIS A 49 -1.19 -12.34 10.89
N GLN A 50 -0.11 -11.64 11.25
CA GLN A 50 0.30 -11.43 12.64
C GLN A 50 -0.75 -10.65 13.46
N GLU A 51 -1.46 -9.72 12.83
CA GLU A 51 -2.57 -8.98 13.42
C GLU A 51 -3.87 -9.84 13.52
N GLY A 52 -3.85 -11.08 13.03
CA GLY A 52 -5.00 -11.98 13.04
C GLY A 52 -6.10 -11.60 12.05
N THR A 53 -5.85 -10.63 11.17
CA THR A 53 -6.81 -10.19 10.14
C THR A 53 -6.93 -11.23 9.02
N LEU A 54 -5.82 -11.89 8.68
CA LEU A 54 -5.79 -12.99 7.72
C LEU A 54 -5.34 -14.29 8.38
N SER A 55 -6.04 -15.39 8.10
CA SER A 55 -5.58 -16.73 8.45
C SER A 55 -4.37 -17.15 7.61
N GLU A 56 -3.57 -18.08 8.14
CA GLU A 56 -2.41 -18.67 7.45
C GLU A 56 -2.80 -19.18 6.05
N GLY A 57 -3.94 -19.87 5.94
CA GLY A 57 -4.43 -20.41 4.67
C GLY A 57 -4.83 -19.35 3.65
N GLN A 58 -5.39 -18.22 4.10
CA GLN A 58 -5.69 -17.08 3.21
C GLN A 58 -4.40 -16.45 2.67
N CYS A 59 -3.35 -16.36 3.50
CA CYS A 59 -2.06 -15.83 3.10
C CYS A 59 -1.37 -16.73 2.08
N CYS A 60 -1.34 -18.05 2.34
CA CYS A 60 -0.81 -19.06 1.43
C CYS A 60 -1.50 -18.98 0.05
N LYS A 61 -2.83 -18.91 0.03
CA LYS A 61 -3.61 -18.80 -1.22
C LYS A 61 -3.34 -17.49 -1.98
N ALA A 62 -3.18 -16.37 -1.27
CA ALA A 62 -2.94 -15.07 -1.89
C ALA A 62 -1.52 -14.98 -2.50
N LEU A 63 -0.54 -15.64 -1.88
CA LEU A 63 0.86 -15.60 -2.30
C LEU A 63 1.25 -16.78 -3.20
N GLY A 64 0.40 -17.80 -3.33
CA GLY A 64 0.73 -19.03 -4.07
C GLY A 64 1.79 -19.88 -3.40
N LEU A 65 1.89 -19.80 -2.06
CA LEU A 65 2.89 -20.51 -1.25
C LEU A 65 2.26 -21.66 -0.47
N ASP A 66 3.07 -22.63 -0.09
CA ASP A 66 2.68 -23.60 0.93
C ASP A 66 2.82 -23.04 2.35
N ARG A 67 2.34 -23.80 3.35
CA ARG A 67 2.35 -23.39 4.76
C ARG A 67 3.74 -23.36 5.36
N VAL A 68 4.64 -24.23 4.92
CA VAL A 68 6.02 -24.30 5.43
C VAL A 68 6.79 -23.08 4.93
N GLU A 69 6.72 -22.80 3.62
CA GLU A 69 7.30 -21.62 3.00
C GLU A 69 6.81 -20.33 3.66
N PHE A 70 5.50 -20.22 3.88
CA PHE A 70 4.91 -19.04 4.50
C PHE A 70 5.39 -18.85 5.96
N ARG A 71 5.51 -19.93 6.74
CA ARG A 71 6.05 -19.87 8.12
C ARG A 71 7.51 -19.45 8.13
N THR A 72 8.33 -20.00 7.24
CA THR A 72 9.74 -19.57 7.10
C THR A 72 9.85 -18.08 6.83
N ILE A 73 8.96 -17.52 6.00
CA ILE A 73 8.92 -16.06 5.75
C ILE A 73 8.49 -15.28 7.00
N CYS A 74 7.50 -15.77 7.75
CA CYS A 74 7.05 -15.13 8.99
C CYS A 74 8.12 -15.13 10.09
N ASP A 75 8.90 -16.22 10.17
CA ASP A 75 9.98 -16.41 11.14
C ASP A 75 11.27 -15.68 10.73
N ALA A 76 11.39 -15.28 9.47
CA ALA A 76 12.55 -14.55 8.98
C ALA A 76 12.67 -13.19 9.70
N PRO A 77 13.87 -12.82 10.18
CA PRO A 77 14.07 -11.53 10.79
C PRO A 77 13.74 -10.42 9.78
N ALA A 78 13.00 -9.40 10.21
CA ALA A 78 12.69 -8.27 9.36
C ALA A 78 14.00 -7.61 8.91
N GLN A 79 14.37 -7.76 7.64
CA GLN A 79 15.55 -7.10 7.11
C GLN A 79 15.40 -5.58 7.28
N PRO A 80 16.41 -4.90 7.85
CA PRO A 80 16.37 -3.46 8.03
C PRO A 80 16.20 -2.77 6.67
N PRO A 81 15.43 -1.66 6.61
CA PRO A 81 15.28 -0.92 5.38
C PRO A 81 16.65 -0.38 4.94
N GLY A 82 17.15 -0.85 3.79
CA GLY A 82 18.42 -0.41 3.21
C GLY A 82 19.54 -1.45 3.18
N ALA A 83 19.30 -2.70 3.59
CA ALA A 83 20.20 -3.80 3.23
C ALA A 83 20.06 -4.08 1.73
N GLU A 84 20.99 -3.56 0.93
CA GLU A 84 21.19 -4.03 -0.44
C GLU A 84 21.69 -5.49 -0.42
N PRO A 85 21.37 -6.29 -1.45
CA PRO A 85 21.87 -7.66 -1.58
C PRO A 85 23.40 -7.73 -1.74
#